data_AF-A0A386HLI0-F1
#
_entry.id   AF-A0A386HLI0-F1
#
_cell.length_a   1.000
_cell.length_b   1.000
_cell.length_c   1.000
_cell.angle_alpha   90.00
_cell.angle_beta   90.00
_cell.angle_gamma   90.00
#
_symmetry.space_group_name_H-M   'P 1'
#
loop_
_entity.id
_entity.type
_entity.pdbx_description
1 polymer ?
#
loop_
_entity_poly.entity_id
_entity_poly.type
_entity_poly.pdbx_seq_one_letter_code
_entity_poly.pdbx_strand_id
1 'polypeptide(L)'
;MAKNNSTKSFFLNLFIIILLTIGILVAFFASLGYITKHGESIIVPNVTGQNVDAAMLKVSQMNLKPVVLDSTFYDSLPPLSIVSQTPAAGAKVKDGRIVYFTINQAVAPMIQMPDLTGYSLNSATLLLKSFGLKLGTFTYTASLVKDAVIKQQMGDSDIAAGVQVPKGTIINLVVGDGSGSQMMSVPNILGMQVVEAKEYLSSLNCNIGSITPDIDVTIADSGYIYRQSPSPVASDSLGSGGSQSDAIRMKIGGMIDIWVSKSPHTQQ
;
A
#
# COMPACT_ATOMS: atom_id res chain seq x y z
N MET A 1 -9.69 -31.18 -104.79
CA MET A 1 -9.49 -31.31 -103.33
C MET A 1 -9.08 -29.94 -102.78
N ALA A 2 -10.03 -29.12 -102.33
CA ALA A 2 -9.74 -27.83 -101.71
C ALA A 2 -9.42 -28.04 -100.23
N LYS A 3 -8.17 -27.80 -99.84
CA LYS A 3 -7.69 -27.95 -98.46
C LYS A 3 -8.31 -26.82 -97.62
N ASN A 4 -9.26 -27.16 -96.76
CA ASN A 4 -10.00 -26.22 -95.92
C ASN A 4 -9.05 -25.49 -94.95
N ASN A 5 -8.62 -24.28 -95.31
CA ASN A 5 -7.72 -23.46 -94.50
C ASN A 5 -8.44 -22.77 -93.33
N SER A 6 -9.78 -22.75 -93.31
CA SER A 6 -10.59 -22.09 -92.27
C SER A 6 -10.51 -22.80 -90.92
N THR A 7 -10.44 -24.14 -90.91
CA THR A 7 -10.34 -24.93 -89.68
C THR A 7 -8.99 -24.70 -88.99
N LYS A 8 -7.90 -24.50 -89.75
CA LYS A 8 -6.56 -24.29 -89.21
C LYS A 8 -6.41 -22.94 -88.50
N SER A 9 -6.99 -21.88 -89.06
CA SER A 9 -6.97 -20.54 -88.44
C SER A 9 -7.81 -20.47 -87.17
N PHE A 10 -8.91 -21.22 -87.11
CA PHE A 10 -9.72 -21.34 -85.89
C PHE A 10 -8.93 -22.00 -84.74
N PHE A 11 -8.28 -23.14 -85.00
CA PHE A 11 -7.45 -23.81 -84.00
C PHE A 11 -6.20 -22.99 -83.62
N LEU A 12 -5.62 -22.24 -84.56
CA LEU A 12 -4.51 -21.33 -84.28
C LEU A 12 -4.92 -20.20 -83.34
N ASN A 13 -6.05 -19.53 -83.61
CA ASN A 13 -6.57 -18.48 -82.73
C ASN A 13 -6.95 -19.02 -81.35
N LEU A 14 -7.55 -20.22 -81.29
CA LEU A 14 -7.89 -20.88 -80.02
C LEU A 14 -6.62 -21.19 -79.21
N PHE A 15 -5.57 -21.69 -79.85
CA PHE A 15 -4.28 -21.94 -79.20
C PHE A 15 -3.64 -20.64 -78.70
N ILE A 16 -3.69 -19.56 -79.48
CA ILE A 16 -3.19 -18.23 -79.08
C ILE A 16 -3.95 -17.72 -77.84
N ILE A 17 -5.28 -17.84 -77.82
CA ILE A 17 -6.10 -17.44 -76.67
C ILE A 17 -5.76 -18.27 -75.43
N ILE A 18 -5.63 -19.59 -75.57
CA ILE A 18 -5.23 -20.48 -74.48
C ILE A 18 -3.85 -20.06 -73.94
N LEU A 19 -2.88 -19.79 -74.82
CA LEU A 19 -1.54 -19.37 -74.42
C LEU A 19 -1.55 -18.00 -73.72
N LEU A 20 -2.36 -17.05 -74.21
CA LEU A 20 -2.56 -15.73 -73.58
C LEU A 20 -3.20 -15.86 -72.20
N THR A 21 -4.26 -16.66 -72.07
CA THR A 21 -4.94 -16.89 -70.79
C THR A 21 -4.01 -17.56 -69.78
N ILE A 22 -3.23 -18.56 -70.18
CA ILE A 22 -2.21 -19.17 -69.34
C ILE A 22 -1.15 -18.15 -68.93
N GLY A 23 -0.69 -17.31 -69.86
CA GLY A 23 0.29 -16.25 -69.59
C GLY A 23 -0.21 -15.23 -68.56
N ILE A 24 -1.47 -14.76 -68.71
CA ILE A 24 -2.12 -13.85 -67.76
C ILE A 24 -2.27 -14.51 -66.40
N LEU A 25 -2.67 -15.79 -66.37
CA LEU A 25 -2.88 -16.53 -65.12
C LEU A 25 -1.56 -16.74 -64.38
N VAL A 26 -0.47 -17.10 -65.08
CA VAL A 26 0.89 -17.16 -64.51
C VAL A 26 1.35 -15.80 -64.00
N ALA A 27 1.15 -14.73 -64.77
CA ALA A 27 1.50 -13.37 -64.36
C ALA A 27 0.70 -12.92 -63.13
N PHE A 28 -0.59 -13.24 -63.05
CA PHE A 28 -1.45 -12.96 -61.90
C PHE A 28 -0.92 -13.68 -60.65
N PHE A 29 -0.71 -14.99 -60.70
CA PHE A 29 -0.17 -15.76 -59.56
C PHE A 29 1.25 -15.34 -59.16
N ALA A 30 2.11 -14.98 -60.12
CA ALA A 30 3.44 -14.43 -59.82
C ALA A 30 3.35 -13.05 -59.17
N SER A 31 2.42 -12.20 -59.64
CA SER A 31 2.18 -10.86 -59.09
C SER A 31 1.60 -10.91 -57.68
N LEU A 32 0.76 -11.90 -57.37
CA LEU A 32 0.26 -12.13 -56.01
C LEU A 32 1.40 -12.22 -54.99
N GLY A 33 2.47 -12.96 -55.29
CA GLY A 33 3.62 -13.08 -54.38
C GLY A 33 4.40 -11.78 -54.16
N TYR A 34 4.48 -10.93 -55.20
CA TYR A 34 5.11 -9.60 -55.11
C TYR A 34 4.26 -8.61 -54.31
N ILE A 35 2.94 -8.64 -54.50
CA ILE A 35 1.99 -7.75 -53.81
C ILE A 35 1.85 -8.14 -52.34
N THR A 36 1.88 -9.44 -51.99
CA THR A 36 1.64 -9.90 -50.62
C THR A 36 2.87 -9.83 -49.71
N LYS A 37 4.06 -9.50 -50.24
CA LYS A 37 5.34 -9.46 -49.48
C LYS A 37 5.49 -10.67 -48.54
N HIS A 38 5.30 -11.87 -49.06
CA HIS A 38 5.45 -13.10 -48.28
C HIS A 38 6.89 -13.22 -47.75
N GLY A 39 7.08 -13.02 -46.43
CA GLY A 39 8.32 -13.37 -45.73
C GLY A 39 9.03 -12.21 -45.00
N GLU A 40 8.67 -10.96 -45.26
CA GLU A 40 9.20 -9.84 -44.48
C GLU A 40 8.50 -9.79 -43.12
N SER A 41 9.24 -10.16 -42.07
CA SER A 41 8.78 -10.08 -40.70
C SER A 41 9.73 -9.22 -39.89
N ILE A 42 9.16 -8.35 -39.07
CA ILE A 42 9.85 -7.49 -38.14
C ILE A 42 9.85 -8.20 -36.79
N ILE A 43 11.01 -8.23 -36.15
CA ILE A 43 11.16 -8.76 -34.80
C ILE A 43 10.74 -7.67 -33.83
N VAL A 44 9.76 -7.95 -32.97
CA VAL A 44 9.30 -6.99 -31.97
C VAL A 44 10.42 -6.75 -30.95
N PRO A 45 10.84 -5.49 -30.74
CA PRO A 45 11.90 -5.18 -29.79
C PRO A 45 11.41 -5.40 -28.35
N ASN A 46 12.36 -5.67 -27.44
CA ASN A 46 12.08 -5.60 -26.02
C ASN A 46 12.09 -4.13 -25.56
N VAL A 47 10.95 -3.68 -25.03
CA VAL A 47 10.77 -2.36 -24.41
C VAL A 47 10.23 -2.44 -22.98
N THR A 48 10.06 -3.64 -22.42
CA THR A 48 9.64 -3.82 -21.02
C THR A 48 10.64 -3.14 -20.06
N GLY A 49 10.11 -2.42 -19.08
CA GLY A 49 10.88 -1.64 -18.10
C GLY A 49 11.41 -0.30 -18.62
N GLN A 50 11.33 -0.03 -19.93
CA GLN A 50 11.72 1.27 -20.49
C GLN A 50 10.64 2.32 -20.23
N ASN A 51 11.01 3.59 -20.25
CA ASN A 51 10.06 4.69 -20.24
C ASN A 51 9.21 4.67 -21.53
N VAL A 52 7.92 4.98 -21.41
CA VAL A 52 6.94 4.93 -22.51
C VAL A 52 7.36 5.76 -23.73
N ASP A 53 7.95 6.93 -23.54
CA ASP A 53 8.34 7.81 -24.65
C ASP A 53 9.49 7.20 -25.46
N ALA A 54 10.50 6.68 -24.74
CA ALA A 54 11.62 5.97 -25.36
C ALA A 54 11.16 4.69 -26.08
N ALA A 55 10.23 3.95 -25.47
CA ALA A 55 9.64 2.74 -26.05
C ALA A 55 8.84 3.04 -27.33
N MET A 56 8.03 4.09 -27.32
CA MET A 56 7.27 4.54 -28.49
C MET A 56 8.21 4.87 -29.65
N LEU A 57 9.25 5.67 -29.40
CA LEU A 57 10.23 6.03 -30.43
C LEU A 57 10.92 4.78 -31.02
N LYS A 58 11.39 3.87 -30.16
CA LYS A 58 12.08 2.64 -30.58
C LYS A 58 11.19 1.73 -31.42
N VAL A 59 9.91 1.60 -31.07
CA VAL A 59 8.96 0.77 -31.82
C VAL A 59 8.55 1.44 -33.14
N SER A 60 8.32 2.75 -33.15
CA SER A 60 8.02 3.49 -34.37
C SER A 60 9.17 3.46 -35.39
N GLN A 61 10.42 3.47 -34.93
CA GLN A 61 11.60 3.33 -35.80
C GLN A 61 11.69 1.96 -36.50
N MET A 62 11.01 0.93 -35.99
CA MET A 62 10.94 -0.40 -36.59
C MET A 62 9.70 -0.58 -37.48
N ASN A 63 9.07 0.51 -37.96
CA ASN A 63 7.81 0.48 -38.73
C ASN A 63 6.66 -0.25 -38.02
N LEU A 64 6.70 -0.32 -36.69
CA LEU A 64 5.64 -0.85 -35.86
C LEU A 64 4.83 0.32 -35.28
N LYS A 65 3.57 0.06 -34.91
CA LYS A 65 2.66 1.09 -34.37
C LYS A 65 2.50 0.93 -32.86
N PRO A 66 3.20 1.71 -32.02
CA PRO A 66 3.02 1.63 -30.57
C PRO A 66 1.67 2.23 -30.16
N VAL A 67 0.96 1.56 -29.25
CA VAL A 67 -0.30 2.06 -28.66
C VAL A 67 -0.33 1.70 -27.18
N VAL A 68 -0.60 2.67 -26.31
CA VAL A 68 -0.88 2.39 -24.90
C VAL A 68 -2.32 1.89 -24.81
N LEU A 69 -2.48 0.64 -24.38
CA LEU A 69 -3.78 -0.01 -24.24
C LEU A 69 -4.35 0.19 -22.83
N ASP A 70 -3.50 0.06 -21.83
CA ASP A 70 -3.91 0.03 -20.43
C ASP A 70 -2.83 0.59 -19.50
N SER A 71 -3.20 0.87 -18.26
CA SER A 71 -2.30 1.31 -17.20
C SER A 71 -2.59 0.57 -15.90
N THR A 72 -1.53 0.23 -15.18
CA THR A 72 -1.60 -0.43 -13.87
C THR A 72 -0.61 0.22 -12.92
N PHE A 73 -0.76 0.02 -11.61
CA PHE A 73 0.14 0.61 -10.62
C PHE A 73 0.90 -0.45 -9.85
N TYR A 74 2.22 -0.41 -9.99
CA TYR A 74 3.21 -1.14 -9.22
C TYR A 74 4.19 -0.16 -8.58
N ASP A 75 4.24 -0.19 -7.24
CA ASP A 75 5.17 0.61 -6.44
C ASP A 75 6.65 0.23 -6.67
N SER A 76 6.90 -0.98 -7.16
CA SER A 76 8.25 -1.48 -7.45
C SER A 76 8.81 -1.03 -8.82
N LEU A 77 8.00 -0.38 -9.66
CA LEU A 77 8.39 0.01 -11.01
C LEU A 77 8.44 1.53 -11.17
N PRO A 78 9.32 2.08 -12.03
CA PRO A 78 9.35 3.51 -12.29
C PRO A 78 8.03 4.02 -12.89
N PRO A 79 7.66 5.28 -12.64
CA PRO A 79 6.55 5.95 -13.33
C PRO A 79 6.66 5.85 -14.85
N LEU A 80 5.52 5.62 -15.53
CA LEU A 80 5.42 5.57 -16.99
C LEU A 80 6.34 4.54 -17.65
N SER A 81 6.78 3.53 -16.90
CA SER A 81 7.55 2.41 -17.46
C SER A 81 6.61 1.39 -18.11
N ILE A 82 7.09 0.70 -19.15
CA ILE A 82 6.34 -0.38 -19.79
C ILE A 82 6.32 -1.59 -18.84
N VAL A 83 5.13 -1.96 -18.36
CA VAL A 83 4.91 -3.16 -17.53
C VAL A 83 4.89 -4.40 -18.40
N SER A 84 4.16 -4.32 -19.52
CA SER A 84 4.06 -5.43 -20.46
C SER A 84 3.81 -4.90 -21.87
N GLN A 85 4.16 -5.74 -22.85
CA GLN A 85 3.94 -5.46 -24.26
C GLN A 85 3.29 -6.67 -24.94
N THR A 86 2.43 -6.40 -25.93
CA THR A 86 1.84 -7.42 -26.79
C THR A 86 1.87 -6.94 -28.24
N PRO A 87 2.51 -7.64 -29.18
CA PRO A 87 3.14 -8.96 -29.05
C PRO A 87 4.40 -8.98 -28.17
N ALA A 88 4.75 -10.17 -27.67
CA ALA A 88 5.92 -10.37 -26.81
C ALA A 88 7.22 -10.01 -27.56
N ALA A 89 8.24 -9.62 -26.80
CA ALA A 89 9.57 -9.35 -27.36
C ALA A 89 10.10 -10.58 -28.12
N GLY A 90 10.73 -10.35 -29.27
CA GLY A 90 11.23 -11.42 -30.15
C GLY A 90 10.17 -12.02 -31.08
N ALA A 91 8.88 -11.70 -30.91
CA ALA A 91 7.84 -12.16 -31.84
C ALA A 91 8.08 -11.62 -33.25
N LYS A 92 7.80 -12.45 -34.27
CA LYS A 92 7.87 -12.04 -35.67
C LYS A 92 6.50 -11.55 -36.14
N VAL A 93 6.42 -10.31 -36.58
CA VAL A 93 5.17 -9.67 -37.01
C VAL A 93 5.32 -9.03 -38.38
N LYS A 94 4.20 -8.78 -39.06
CA LYS A 94 4.21 -8.01 -40.31
C LYS A 94 4.46 -6.53 -40.03
N ASP A 95 4.95 -5.84 -41.05
CA ASP A 95 5.08 -4.38 -41.06
C ASP A 95 3.77 -3.68 -40.67
N GLY A 96 3.86 -2.56 -39.95
CA GLY A 96 2.71 -1.78 -39.51
C GLY A 96 1.88 -2.44 -38.41
N ARG A 97 2.32 -3.57 -37.82
CA ARG A 97 1.62 -4.22 -36.72
C ARG A 97 1.57 -3.31 -35.49
N ILE A 98 0.40 -3.29 -34.84
CA ILE A 98 0.21 -2.58 -33.58
C ILE A 98 0.86 -3.37 -32.43
N VAL A 99 1.69 -2.67 -31.65
CA VAL A 99 2.26 -3.17 -30.40
C VAL A 99 1.58 -2.44 -29.25
N TYR A 100 0.79 -3.18 -28.50
CA TYR A 100 0.08 -2.68 -27.32
C TYR A 100 1.02 -2.68 -26.12
N PHE A 101 0.95 -1.60 -25.34
CA PHE A 101 1.67 -1.43 -24.09
C PHE A 101 0.70 -1.33 -22.92
N THR A 102 1.06 -1.99 -21.82
CA THR A 102 0.53 -1.68 -20.50
C THR A 102 1.59 -0.89 -19.74
N ILE A 103 1.24 0.29 -19.25
CA ILE A 103 2.19 1.19 -18.57
C ILE A 103 1.99 1.23 -17.06
N ASN A 104 3.05 1.57 -16.34
CA ASN A 104 2.97 1.86 -14.92
C ASN A 104 2.45 3.28 -14.71
N GLN A 105 1.41 3.43 -13.89
CA GLN A 105 0.84 4.74 -13.57
C GLN A 105 1.86 5.61 -12.85
N ALA A 106 1.87 6.91 -13.18
CA ALA A 106 2.77 7.86 -12.54
C ALA A 106 2.32 8.22 -11.11
N VAL A 107 1.02 8.18 -10.86
CA VAL A 107 0.40 8.51 -9.57
C VAL A 107 -0.29 7.28 -9.05
N ALA A 108 -0.11 6.99 -7.76
CA ALA A 108 -0.80 5.90 -7.10
C ALA A 108 -2.32 6.13 -7.14
N PRO A 109 -3.14 5.12 -7.48
CA PRO A 109 -4.58 5.24 -7.44
C PRO A 109 -5.05 5.48 -6.00
N MET A 110 -6.07 6.32 -5.84
CA MET A 110 -6.71 6.53 -4.54
C MET A 110 -7.64 5.35 -4.24
N ILE A 111 -7.57 4.85 -3.01
CA ILE A 111 -8.42 3.79 -2.50
C ILE A 111 -9.10 4.26 -1.20
N GLN A 112 -10.24 3.66 -0.89
CA GLN A 112 -10.92 3.94 0.38
C GLN A 112 -10.24 3.17 1.52
N MET A 113 -9.97 3.88 2.61
CA MET A 113 -9.44 3.30 3.84
C MET A 113 -10.45 2.28 4.41
N PRO A 114 -10.08 1.00 4.57
CA PRO A 114 -10.98 0.02 5.20
C PRO A 114 -11.22 0.37 6.68
N ASP A 115 -12.32 -0.14 7.23
CA ASP A 115 -12.55 -0.13 8.67
C ASP A 115 -11.83 -1.32 9.30
N LEU A 116 -10.78 -1.03 10.07
CA LEU A 116 -9.98 -2.03 10.77
C LEU A 116 -10.40 -2.15 12.24
N THR A 117 -11.28 -1.29 12.72
CA THR A 117 -11.65 -1.22 14.14
C THR A 117 -12.33 -2.52 14.58
N GLY A 118 -11.90 -3.09 15.71
CA GLY A 118 -12.42 -4.36 16.23
C GLY A 118 -11.86 -5.63 15.57
N TYR A 119 -11.13 -5.51 14.45
CA TYR A 119 -10.44 -6.67 13.86
C TYR A 119 -9.21 -7.06 14.69
N SER A 120 -8.86 -8.35 14.66
CA SER A 120 -7.57 -8.79 15.22
C SER A 120 -6.40 -8.18 14.43
N LEU A 121 -5.24 -8.00 15.07
CA LEU A 121 -4.03 -7.51 14.38
C LEU A 121 -3.71 -8.29 13.09
N ASN A 122 -3.85 -9.63 13.14
CA ASN A 122 -3.61 -10.49 11.98
C ASN A 122 -4.64 -10.26 10.86
N SER A 123 -5.93 -10.16 11.22
CA SER A 123 -7.00 -9.90 10.27
C SER A 123 -6.86 -8.52 9.63
N ALA A 124 -6.55 -7.50 10.43
CA ALA A 124 -6.32 -6.14 9.96
C ALA A 124 -5.12 -6.08 9.01
N THR A 125 -4.04 -6.81 9.32
CA THR A 125 -2.85 -6.91 8.44
C THR A 125 -3.19 -7.53 7.08
N LEU A 126 -4.00 -8.59 7.06
CA LEU A 126 -4.47 -9.21 5.82
C LEU A 126 -5.35 -8.25 5.01
N LEU A 127 -6.25 -7.55 5.70
CA LEU A 127 -7.16 -6.61 5.08
C LEU A 127 -6.40 -5.44 4.44
N LEU A 128 -5.45 -4.83 5.16
CA LEU A 128 -4.55 -3.80 4.61
C LEU A 128 -3.86 -4.28 3.33
N LYS A 129 -3.26 -5.47 3.34
CA LYS A 129 -2.60 -6.05 2.16
C LYS A 129 -3.56 -6.24 0.99
N SER A 130 -4.79 -6.71 1.24
CA SER A 130 -5.78 -6.93 0.19
C SER A 130 -6.23 -5.64 -0.50
N PHE A 131 -6.25 -4.52 0.23
CA PHE A 131 -6.52 -3.18 -0.33
C PHE A 131 -5.27 -2.56 -0.96
N GLY A 132 -4.09 -3.20 -0.87
CA GLY A 132 -2.84 -2.67 -1.37
C GLY A 132 -2.24 -1.57 -0.48
N LEU A 133 -2.60 -1.56 0.81
CA LEU A 133 -1.99 -0.74 1.85
C LEU A 133 -0.88 -1.51 2.57
N LYS A 134 0.01 -0.79 3.23
CA LYS A 134 1.14 -1.36 3.98
C LYS A 134 0.90 -1.21 5.48
N LEU A 135 1.18 -2.26 6.23
CA LEU A 135 1.23 -2.17 7.69
C LEU A 135 2.49 -1.41 8.10
N GLY A 136 2.32 -0.40 8.94
CA GLY A 136 3.39 0.35 9.59
C GLY A 136 3.72 -0.21 10.96
N THR A 137 3.86 0.67 11.95
CA THR A 137 4.06 0.29 13.35
C THR A 137 2.73 -0.05 14.01
N PHE A 138 2.80 -0.86 15.07
CA PHE A 138 1.66 -1.05 15.95
C PHE A 138 2.09 -0.86 17.40
N THR A 139 1.21 -0.26 18.19
CA THR A 139 1.41 -0.01 19.62
C THR A 139 0.28 -0.62 20.42
N TYR A 140 0.59 -1.08 21.62
CA TYR A 140 -0.42 -1.58 22.55
C TYR A 140 -0.92 -0.46 23.44
N THR A 141 -2.22 -0.46 23.70
CA THR A 141 -2.87 0.44 24.65
C THR A 141 -3.82 -0.34 25.54
N ALA A 142 -4.08 0.21 26.73
CA ALA A 142 -5.02 -0.38 27.67
C ALA A 142 -6.42 -0.42 27.07
N SER A 143 -6.95 -1.63 26.89
CA SER A 143 -8.28 -1.85 26.33
C SER A 143 -8.93 -3.10 26.90
N LEU A 144 -10.27 -3.15 26.87
CA LEU A 144 -11.04 -4.31 27.28
C LEU A 144 -10.83 -5.52 26.35
N VAL A 145 -10.54 -5.26 25.08
CA VAL A 145 -10.42 -6.30 24.05
C VAL A 145 -8.96 -6.50 23.70
N LYS A 146 -8.45 -7.70 23.96
CA LYS A 146 -7.08 -8.10 23.65
C LYS A 146 -6.90 -8.34 22.14
N ASP A 147 -5.75 -7.92 21.61
CA ASP A 147 -5.30 -8.11 20.23
C ASP A 147 -6.22 -7.54 19.15
N ALA A 148 -7.18 -6.69 19.54
CA ALA A 148 -8.11 -6.02 18.64
C ALA A 148 -7.63 -4.60 18.34
N VAL A 149 -7.75 -4.18 17.08
CA VAL A 149 -7.44 -2.81 16.64
C VAL A 149 -8.46 -1.86 17.25
N ILE A 150 -7.95 -0.86 17.96
CA ILE A 150 -8.73 0.21 18.59
C ILE A 150 -8.74 1.44 17.68
N LYS A 151 -7.62 1.73 17.03
CA LYS A 151 -7.48 2.85 16.10
C LYS A 151 -6.57 2.48 14.93
N GLN A 152 -6.82 3.14 13.81
CA GLN A 152 -5.98 3.12 12.63
C GLN A 152 -5.48 4.56 12.37
N GLN A 153 -4.22 4.70 12.01
CA GLN A 153 -3.53 5.99 11.91
C GLN A 153 -2.70 6.07 10.64
N MET A 154 -2.59 7.27 10.07
CA MET A 154 -1.68 7.58 8.98
C MET A 154 -0.63 8.56 9.51
N GLY A 155 0.61 8.08 9.68
CA GLY A 155 1.61 8.79 10.47
C GLY A 155 1.16 8.84 11.94
N ASP A 156 1.08 10.05 12.51
CA ASP A 156 0.67 10.29 13.90
C ASP A 156 -0.80 10.74 14.03
N SER A 157 -1.55 10.76 12.92
CA SER A 157 -2.95 11.23 12.90
C SER A 157 -3.93 10.09 12.70
N ASP A 158 -5.05 10.13 13.44
CA ASP A 158 -6.15 9.17 13.31
C ASP A 158 -6.81 9.30 11.92
N ILE A 159 -7.06 8.17 11.26
CA ILE A 159 -7.71 8.13 9.94
C ILE A 159 -9.02 7.35 9.99
N ALA A 160 -10.11 8.00 9.62
CA ALA A 160 -11.42 7.35 9.56
C ALA A 160 -11.53 6.38 8.38
N ALA A 161 -12.38 5.36 8.53
CA ALA A 161 -12.76 4.49 7.41
C ALA A 161 -13.46 5.31 6.30
N GLY A 162 -13.30 4.89 5.05
CA GLY A 162 -13.87 5.54 3.86
C GLY A 162 -13.08 6.74 3.35
N VAL A 163 -12.11 7.27 4.11
CA VAL A 163 -11.20 8.33 3.65
C VAL A 163 -10.37 7.83 2.47
N GLN A 164 -10.22 8.66 1.44
CA GLN A 164 -9.40 8.30 0.28
C GLN A 164 -7.91 8.47 0.59
N VAL A 165 -7.16 7.39 0.44
CA VAL A 165 -5.70 7.36 0.61
C VAL A 165 -5.03 6.79 -0.64
N PRO A 166 -3.82 7.23 -0.99
CA PRO A 166 -3.05 6.61 -2.05
C PRO A 166 -2.81 5.13 -1.77
N LYS A 167 -2.90 4.28 -2.80
CA LYS A 167 -2.46 2.89 -2.70
C LYS A 167 -0.98 2.83 -2.31
N GLY A 168 -0.61 1.90 -1.45
CA GLY A 168 0.74 1.77 -0.89
C GLY A 168 1.01 2.62 0.35
N THR A 169 0.04 3.44 0.78
CA THR A 169 0.11 4.19 2.05
C THR A 169 0.37 3.25 3.23
N ILE A 170 1.22 3.72 4.16
CA ILE A 170 1.56 3.03 5.40
C ILE A 170 0.53 3.42 6.47
N ILE A 171 -0.09 2.41 7.09
CA ILE A 171 -1.07 2.59 8.16
C ILE A 171 -0.53 1.99 9.45
N ASN A 172 -0.47 2.80 10.49
CA ASN A 172 -0.12 2.39 11.85
C ASN A 172 -1.39 1.94 12.60
N LEU A 173 -1.25 0.99 13.51
CA LEU A 173 -2.38 0.42 14.26
C LEU A 173 -2.17 0.56 15.77
N VAL A 174 -3.20 1.02 16.48
CA VAL A 174 -3.25 0.96 17.94
C VAL A 174 -4.08 -0.26 18.32
N VAL A 175 -3.50 -1.17 19.09
CA VAL A 175 -4.07 -2.47 19.43
C VAL A 175 -4.33 -2.54 20.93
N GLY A 176 -5.45 -3.15 21.32
CA GLY A 176 -5.76 -3.39 22.72
C GLY A 176 -4.91 -4.52 23.30
N ASP A 177 -4.39 -4.33 24.52
CA ASP A 177 -3.63 -5.34 25.25
C ASP A 177 -4.50 -6.28 26.11
N GLY A 178 -5.79 -5.97 26.29
CA GLY A 178 -6.71 -6.70 27.15
C GLY A 178 -6.60 -6.36 28.64
N SER A 179 -5.80 -5.36 29.02
CA SER A 179 -5.59 -4.95 30.42
C SER A 179 -6.66 -3.99 30.94
N GLY A 180 -7.58 -3.52 30.10
CA GLY A 180 -8.56 -2.48 30.46
C GLY A 180 -9.58 -2.88 31.53
N SER A 181 -9.69 -4.18 31.86
CA SER A 181 -10.48 -4.70 32.98
C SER A 181 -9.63 -5.14 34.18
N GLN A 182 -8.30 -5.15 34.04
CA GLN A 182 -7.39 -5.52 35.11
C GLN A 182 -7.19 -4.34 36.05
N MET A 183 -7.43 -4.60 37.33
CA MET A 183 -7.29 -3.63 38.40
C MET A 183 -5.92 -3.81 39.07
N MET A 184 -5.06 -2.80 38.99
CA MET A 184 -3.78 -2.73 39.71
C MET A 184 -3.89 -1.88 40.97
N SER A 185 -3.02 -2.11 41.95
CA SER A 185 -2.91 -1.22 43.11
C SER A 185 -2.38 0.15 42.66
N VAL A 186 -2.94 1.22 43.22
CA VAL A 186 -2.48 2.59 42.93
C VAL A 186 -1.02 2.74 43.40
N PRO A 187 -0.07 3.05 42.49
CA PRO A 187 1.33 3.23 42.86
C PRO A 187 1.50 4.50 43.71
N ASN A 188 2.39 4.43 44.70
CA ASN A 188 2.75 5.57 45.53
C ASN A 188 3.90 6.36 44.86
N ILE A 189 3.58 7.55 44.36
CA ILE A 189 4.54 8.48 43.72
C ILE A 189 4.73 9.75 44.55
N LEU A 190 4.23 9.77 45.79
CA LEU A 190 4.39 10.91 46.69
C LEU A 190 5.88 11.11 47.03
N GLY A 191 6.34 12.36 46.97
CA GLY A 191 7.72 12.74 47.21
C GLY A 191 8.67 12.56 46.01
N MET A 192 8.23 11.88 44.93
CA MET A 192 9.02 11.78 43.69
C MET A 192 9.03 13.11 42.93
N GLN A 193 10.08 13.34 42.16
CA GLN A 193 10.10 14.43 41.18
C GLN A 193 9.21 14.06 39.97
N VAL A 194 8.57 15.04 39.31
CA VAL A 194 7.67 14.76 38.18
C VAL A 194 8.36 13.98 37.04
N VAL A 195 9.62 14.30 36.72
CA VAL A 195 10.39 13.54 35.69
C VAL A 195 10.54 12.08 36.09
N GLU A 196 10.97 11.81 37.33
CA GLU A 196 11.15 10.45 37.85
C GLU A 196 9.82 9.68 37.91
N ALA A 197 8.77 10.33 38.40
CA ALA A 197 7.43 9.74 38.47
C ALA A 197 6.90 9.39 37.06
N LYS A 198 7.18 10.22 36.05
CA LYS A 198 6.79 9.95 34.67
C LYS A 198 7.47 8.70 34.12
N GLU A 199 8.77 8.53 34.38
CA GLU A 199 9.51 7.33 33.98
C GLU A 199 9.01 6.08 34.71
N TYR A 200 8.81 6.19 36.02
CA TYR A 200 8.30 5.10 36.85
C TYR A 200 6.90 4.66 36.41
N LEU A 201 5.97 5.59 36.22
CA LEU A 201 4.61 5.27 35.77
C LEU A 201 4.59 4.70 34.35
N SER A 202 5.46 5.19 33.46
CA SER A 202 5.61 4.63 32.11
C SER A 202 6.02 3.15 32.15
N SER A 203 6.87 2.75 33.10
CA SER A 203 7.25 1.33 33.29
C SER A 203 6.08 0.44 33.73
N LEU A 204 5.07 1.04 34.35
CA LEU A 204 3.84 0.37 34.81
C LEU A 204 2.68 0.52 33.80
N ASN A 205 2.95 1.01 32.59
CA ASN A 205 1.95 1.36 31.59
C ASN A 205 0.88 2.33 32.12
N CYS A 206 1.23 3.23 33.05
CA CYS A 206 0.34 4.26 33.59
C CYS A 206 0.80 5.64 33.09
N ASN A 207 -0.15 6.57 32.94
CA ASN A 207 0.15 7.92 32.48
C ASN A 207 -0.15 8.96 33.56
N ILE A 208 0.58 10.08 33.54
CA ILE A 208 0.19 11.25 34.33
C ILE A 208 -0.96 11.93 33.60
N GLY A 209 -2.04 12.23 34.34
CA GLY A 209 -3.18 12.97 33.84
C GLY A 209 -2.91 14.48 33.89
N SER A 210 -3.62 15.17 34.77
CA SER A 210 -3.43 16.60 35.02
C SER A 210 -2.28 16.86 36.00
N ILE A 211 -1.50 17.90 35.71
CA ILE A 211 -0.46 18.42 36.60
C ILE A 211 -0.94 19.77 37.12
N THR A 212 -1.21 19.86 38.43
CA THR A 212 -1.64 21.08 39.09
C THR A 212 -0.51 21.65 39.94
N PRO A 213 0.22 22.68 39.45
CA PRO A 213 1.27 23.31 40.24
C PRO A 213 0.70 24.18 41.37
N ASP A 214 1.37 24.16 42.51
CA ASP A 214 1.14 25.14 43.57
C ASP A 214 1.69 26.52 43.18
N ILE A 215 1.24 27.58 43.86
CA ILE A 215 1.48 28.98 43.49
C ILE A 215 2.98 29.35 43.41
N ASP A 216 3.83 28.57 44.07
CA ASP A 216 5.28 28.78 44.16
C ASP A 216 6.10 27.97 43.12
N VAL A 217 5.46 27.24 42.21
CA VAL A 217 6.13 26.39 41.21
C VAL A 217 6.27 27.10 39.86
N THR A 218 7.50 27.44 39.49
CA THR A 218 7.80 28.09 38.19
C THR A 218 7.94 27.09 37.03
N ILE A 219 8.38 25.84 37.30
CA ILE A 219 8.53 24.77 36.31
C ILE A 219 7.96 23.48 36.90
N ALA A 220 6.77 23.08 36.43
CA ALA A 220 6.03 21.94 36.96
C ALA A 220 6.82 20.62 36.85
N ASP A 221 7.57 20.41 35.77
CA ASP A 221 8.35 19.19 35.53
C ASP A 221 9.48 18.97 36.55
N SER A 222 9.93 20.04 37.22
CA SER A 222 10.98 19.95 38.25
C SER A 222 10.45 19.86 39.69
N GLY A 223 9.13 19.97 39.86
CA GLY A 223 8.47 19.96 41.16
C GLY A 223 8.41 18.57 41.81
N TYR A 224 8.12 18.57 43.10
CA TYR A 224 7.89 17.36 43.89
C TYR A 224 6.41 17.09 44.03
N ILE A 225 5.98 15.84 43.88
CA ILE A 225 4.58 15.45 44.01
C ILE A 225 4.22 15.38 45.49
N TYR A 226 3.34 16.27 45.96
CA TYR A 226 2.87 16.24 47.35
C TYR A 226 1.48 15.61 47.48
N ARG A 227 0.74 15.50 46.38
CA ARG A 227 -0.57 14.86 46.34
C ARG A 227 -0.78 14.20 44.99
N GLN A 228 -1.46 13.07 45.01
CA GLN A 228 -1.90 12.35 43.81
C GLN A 228 -3.38 11.95 43.93
N SER A 229 -4.05 11.79 42.80
CA SER A 229 -5.37 11.21 42.69
C SER A 229 -5.39 10.18 41.55
N PRO A 230 -5.74 8.91 41.79
CA PRO A 230 -6.19 8.33 43.07
C PRO A 230 -5.12 8.34 44.17
N SER A 231 -5.56 8.40 45.44
CA SER A 231 -4.66 8.37 46.60
C SER A 231 -4.05 6.97 46.74
N PRO A 232 -2.76 6.85 47.06
CA PRO A 232 -2.16 5.57 47.34
C PRO A 232 -2.65 5.09 48.71
N VAL A 233 -2.71 3.78 48.89
CA VAL A 233 -3.09 3.21 50.19
C VAL A 233 -2.01 3.58 51.20
N ALA A 234 -2.42 4.16 52.32
CA ALA A 234 -1.49 4.53 53.39
C ALA A 234 -0.73 3.28 53.85
N SER A 235 0.60 3.32 53.77
CA SER A 235 1.50 2.26 54.25
C SER A 235 1.18 1.82 55.69
N ASP A 236 0.67 2.74 56.50
CA ASP A 236 0.41 2.56 57.93
C ASP A 236 -0.88 1.77 58.22
N SER A 237 -1.71 1.55 57.21
CA SER A 237 -2.88 0.66 57.31
C SER A 237 -2.54 -0.82 57.10
N LEU A 238 -1.31 -1.15 56.68
CA LEU A 238 -0.76 -2.52 56.73
C LEU A 238 -0.14 -2.82 58.11
N GLY A 239 -0.86 -2.51 59.18
CA GLY A 239 -0.61 -3.11 60.48
C GLY A 239 -0.94 -4.61 60.42
N SER A 240 -0.16 -5.42 61.15
CA SER A 240 -0.22 -6.90 61.24
C SER A 240 -1.64 -7.46 61.43
N GLY A 241 -2.38 -7.62 60.33
CA GLY A 241 -3.80 -7.99 60.31
C GLY A 241 -4.64 -7.39 59.17
N GLY A 242 -4.13 -6.39 58.45
CA GLY A 242 -4.79 -5.81 57.27
C GLY A 242 -4.83 -6.78 56.09
N SER A 243 -6.04 -7.20 55.71
CA SER A 243 -6.26 -8.00 54.50
C SER A 243 -5.85 -7.19 53.27
N GLN A 244 -5.16 -7.81 52.29
CA GLN A 244 -4.82 -7.19 50.99
C GLN A 244 -6.05 -6.66 50.18
N SER A 245 -7.26 -6.80 50.71
CA SER A 245 -8.52 -6.33 50.14
C SER A 245 -8.75 -4.83 50.20
N ASP A 246 -8.00 -4.07 51.02
CA ASP A 246 -8.24 -2.63 51.22
C ASP A 246 -7.40 -1.75 50.29
N ALA A 247 -6.67 -2.36 49.35
CA ALA A 247 -5.90 -1.62 48.38
C ALA A 247 -6.82 -0.83 47.43
N ILE A 248 -6.69 0.50 47.39
CA ILE A 248 -7.31 1.33 46.34
C ILE A 248 -6.75 0.85 45.01
N ARG A 249 -7.65 0.38 44.14
CA ARG A 249 -7.29 -0.17 42.83
C ARG A 249 -7.65 0.82 41.74
N MET A 250 -6.79 0.89 40.73
CA MET A 250 -7.02 1.62 39.49
C MET A 250 -6.90 0.67 38.31
N LYS A 251 -7.49 1.03 37.16
CA LYS A 251 -7.32 0.27 35.93
C LYS A 251 -5.87 0.37 35.44
N ILE A 252 -5.31 -0.73 34.95
CA ILE A 252 -4.04 -0.68 34.20
C ILE A 252 -4.22 0.25 32.99
N GLY A 253 -3.24 1.11 32.70
CA GLY A 253 -3.41 2.19 31.71
C GLY A 253 -4.09 3.46 32.23
N GLY A 254 -4.52 3.46 33.49
CA GLY A 254 -5.18 4.60 34.11
C GLY A 254 -4.27 5.82 34.23
N MET A 255 -4.91 6.99 34.39
CA MET A 255 -4.21 8.25 34.63
C MET A 255 -4.16 8.57 36.12
N ILE A 256 -3.06 9.18 36.57
CA ILE A 256 -2.92 9.73 37.92
C ILE A 256 -2.75 11.23 37.81
N ASP A 257 -3.68 11.97 38.40
CA ASP A 257 -3.60 13.42 38.56
C ASP A 257 -2.64 13.75 39.70
N ILE A 258 -1.78 14.75 39.50
CA ILE A 258 -0.73 15.12 40.46
C ILE A 258 -0.78 16.60 40.81
N TRP A 259 -0.45 16.90 42.06
CA TRP A 259 -0.21 18.26 42.53
C TRP A 259 1.25 18.38 42.96
N VAL A 260 1.89 19.46 42.53
CA VAL A 260 3.35 19.61 42.61
C VAL A 260 3.74 20.86 43.38
N SER A 261 4.79 20.75 44.20
CA SER A 261 5.36 21.80 45.04
C SER A 261 6.84 22.04 44.70
N LYS A 262 7.38 23.18 45.13
CA LYS A 262 8.79 23.56 44.90
C LYS A 262 9.78 22.79 45.81
N SER A 263 9.31 22.27 46.93
CA SER A 263 10.13 21.54 47.91
C SER A 263 9.48 20.21 48.27
N PRO A 264 10.28 19.18 48.60
CA PRO A 264 9.73 17.88 48.98
C PRO A 264 8.94 18.02 50.28
N HIS A 265 7.64 17.76 50.22
CA HIS A 265 6.83 17.62 51.42
C HIS A 265 7.08 16.24 52.01
N THR A 266 7.94 16.17 53.03
CA THR A 266 8.01 14.99 53.89
C THR A 266 6.72 14.94 54.69
N GLN A 267 5.91 13.89 54.50
CA GLN A 267 4.74 13.70 55.36
C GLN A 267 5.21 13.56 56.81
N GLN A 268 4.67 14.41 57.69
CA GLN A 268 4.72 14.21 59.14
C GLN A 268 3.63 13.25 59.56
#